data_AF-A0A2I0SGF5-F1
#
_entry.id   AF-A0A2I0SGF5-F1
#
_cell.length_a   1.000
_cell.length_b   1.000
_cell.length_c   1.000
_cell.angle_alpha   90.00
_cell.angle_beta   90.00
_cell.angle_gamma   90.00
#
_symmetry.space_group_name_H-M   'P 1'
#
loop_
_entity.id
_entity.type
_entity.pdbx_description
1 polymer ?
#
loop_
_entity_poly.entity_id
_entity_poly.type
_entity_poly.pdbx_seq_one_letter_code
_entity_poly.pdbx_strand_id
1 'polypeptide(L)'
;MLVIPTHQPVHPNVLRLWRAEQRAIGELMVHPEGAPGRRRCLGYAEFCEKLDRDEVFQRWFAPLLADIDRLAEDTAPAASRLAELQQILITLIDVLDPKAERFPQFRELANATPSTRVANH
;
A
#
# COMPACT_ATOMS: atom_id res chain seq x y z
N MET A 1 8.77 -22.61 -33.81
CA MET A 1 7.62 -21.94 -33.16
C MET A 1 7.71 -22.23 -31.68
N LEU A 2 8.21 -21.30 -30.87
CA LEU A 2 8.43 -21.49 -29.44
C LEU A 2 7.11 -21.19 -28.72
N VAL A 3 6.48 -22.21 -28.13
CA VAL A 3 5.31 -22.02 -27.27
C VAL A 3 5.84 -21.55 -25.92
N ILE A 4 5.73 -20.25 -25.63
CA ILE A 4 5.98 -19.74 -24.27
C ILE A 4 4.78 -20.19 -23.43
N PRO A 5 4.96 -21.01 -22.38
CA PRO A 5 3.88 -21.29 -21.47
C PRO A 5 3.53 -19.98 -20.77
N THR A 6 2.31 -19.49 -20.96
CA THR A 6 1.74 -18.44 -20.10
C THR A 6 1.47 -19.08 -18.74
N HIS A 7 2.51 -19.32 -17.96
CA HIS A 7 2.35 -19.51 -16.53
C HIS A 7 2.05 -18.13 -15.96
N GLN A 8 0.81 -17.67 -16.14
CA GLN A 8 0.35 -16.51 -15.42
C GLN A 8 0.41 -16.88 -13.94
N PRO A 9 1.29 -16.26 -13.13
CA PRO A 9 1.34 -16.59 -11.72
C PRO A 9 -0.06 -16.36 -11.17
N VAL A 10 -0.62 -17.39 -10.54
CA VAL A 10 -1.82 -17.25 -9.72
C VAL A 10 -1.36 -16.38 -8.55
N HIS A 11 -1.46 -15.06 -8.73
CA HIS A 11 -1.13 -14.16 -7.64
C HIS A 11 -2.10 -14.50 -6.51
N PRO A 12 -1.61 -14.79 -5.30
CA PRO A 12 -2.49 -14.89 -4.15
C PRO A 12 -3.36 -13.64 -4.10
N ASN A 13 -4.65 -13.82 -3.82
CA ASN A 13 -5.64 -12.74 -3.76
C ASN A 13 -5.48 -11.90 -2.47
N VAL A 14 -4.25 -11.50 -2.15
CA VAL A 14 -3.92 -10.66 -0.99
C VAL A 14 -3.93 -9.18 -1.35
N LEU A 15 -4.30 -8.35 -0.39
CA LEU A 15 -4.47 -6.89 -0.51
C LEU A 15 -5.46 -6.53 -1.63
N ARG A 16 -6.53 -7.31 -1.79
CA ARG A 16 -7.60 -7.05 -2.75
C ARG A 16 -8.85 -6.54 -2.03
N LEU A 17 -9.16 -5.27 -2.26
CA LEU A 17 -10.40 -4.65 -1.82
C LEU A 17 -11.32 -4.41 -3.03
N TRP A 18 -12.61 -4.68 -2.87
CA TRP A 18 -13.63 -4.36 -3.87
C TRP A 18 -13.86 -2.85 -3.95
N ARG A 19 -14.35 -2.35 -5.09
CA ARG A 19 -14.57 -0.90 -5.28
C ARG A 19 -15.47 -0.28 -4.20
N ALA A 20 -16.50 -1.00 -3.78
CA ALA A 20 -17.41 -0.54 -2.72
C ALA A 20 -16.70 -0.46 -1.36
N GLU A 21 -15.85 -1.44 -1.03
CA GLU A 21 -15.07 -1.45 0.21
C GLU A 21 -14.03 -0.32 0.22
N GLN A 22 -13.33 -0.13 -0.89
CA GLN A 22 -12.38 0.98 -1.05
C GLN A 22 -13.07 2.34 -0.82
N ARG A 23 -14.30 2.49 -1.35
CA ARG A 23 -15.08 3.70 -1.14
C ARG A 23 -15.52 3.87 0.31
N ALA A 24 -16.02 2.82 0.94
CA ALA A 24 -16.44 2.86 2.34
C ALA A 24 -15.25 3.20 3.26
N ILE A 25 -14.10 2.56 3.07
CA ILE A 25 -12.86 2.88 3.80
C ILE A 25 -12.47 4.34 3.56
N GLY A 26 -12.49 4.79 2.31
CA GLY A 26 -12.19 6.17 1.97
C GLY A 26 -13.09 7.18 2.68
N GLU A 27 -14.38 6.90 2.80
CA GLU A 27 -15.35 7.73 3.53
C GLU A 27 -15.09 7.74 5.04
N LEU A 28 -14.76 6.58 5.62
CA LEU A 28 -14.44 6.44 7.05
C LEU A 28 -13.12 7.13 7.44
N MET A 29 -12.18 7.24 6.50
CA MET A 29 -10.89 7.89 6.71
C MET A 29 -10.97 9.43 6.62
N VAL A 30 -12.13 10.01 6.33
CA VAL A 30 -12.31 11.47 6.33
C VAL A 30 -12.65 11.94 7.73
N HIS A 31 -11.85 12.88 8.26
CA HIS A 31 -12.12 13.51 9.54
C HIS A 31 -13.46 14.27 9.48
N PRO A 32 -14.37 14.06 10.45
CA PRO A 32 -15.71 14.63 10.41
C PRO A 32 -15.71 16.16 10.56
N GLU A 33 -14.75 16.70 11.29
CA GLU A 33 -14.59 18.14 11.45
C GLU A 33 -13.70 18.71 10.34
N GLY A 34 -14.35 19.28 9.34
CA GLY A 34 -13.73 20.05 8.27
C GLY A 34 -14.81 20.73 7.43
N ALA A 35 -14.70 22.05 7.26
CA ALA A 35 -15.55 22.76 6.30
C ALA A 35 -15.41 22.13 4.89
N PRO A 36 -16.41 22.24 4.01
CA PRO A 36 -16.24 21.86 2.61
C PRO A 36 -14.96 22.49 2.02
N GLY A 37 -14.08 21.67 1.44
CA GLY A 37 -12.75 22.11 0.97
C GLY A 37 -11.63 22.10 2.03
N ARG A 38 -11.93 21.79 3.29
CA ARG A 38 -10.98 21.60 4.41
C ARG A 38 -11.10 20.23 5.08
N ARG A 39 -11.78 19.27 4.43
CA ARG A 39 -11.82 17.88 4.89
C ARG A 39 -10.39 17.33 4.84
N ARG A 40 -9.92 16.82 5.97
CA ARG A 40 -8.63 16.15 6.12
C ARG A 40 -8.85 14.65 6.28
N CYS A 41 -7.84 13.85 5.95
CA CYS A 41 -7.84 12.46 6.38
C CYS A 41 -7.63 12.39 7.90
N LEU A 42 -8.06 11.30 8.53
CA LEU A 42 -7.69 10.97 9.90
C LEU A 42 -6.17 10.96 10.05
N GLY A 43 -5.69 11.50 11.16
CA GLY A 43 -4.29 11.35 11.55
C GLY A 43 -3.98 9.91 11.92
N TYR A 44 -2.69 9.54 11.91
CA TYR A 44 -2.29 8.17 12.22
C TYR A 44 -2.68 7.73 13.65
N ALA A 45 -2.50 8.60 14.64
CA ALA A 45 -2.90 8.31 16.02
C ALA A 45 -4.41 8.12 16.16
N GLU A 46 -5.21 9.00 15.53
CA GLU A 46 -6.68 8.91 15.50
C GLU A 46 -7.14 7.61 14.80
N PHE A 47 -6.47 7.24 13.70
CA PHE A 47 -6.71 5.98 13.00
C PHE A 47 -6.48 4.78 13.90
N CYS A 48 -5.33 4.70 14.59
CA CYS A 48 -5.01 3.59 15.49
C CYS A 48 -6.02 3.49 16.63
N GLU A 49 -6.30 4.61 17.30
CA GLU A 49 -7.28 4.64 18.39
C GLU A 49 -8.67 4.17 17.94
N LYS A 50 -9.09 4.59 16.75
CA LYS A 50 -10.37 4.17 16.17
C LYS A 50 -10.36 2.71 15.76
N LEU A 51 -9.26 2.22 15.20
CA LEU A 51 -9.11 0.81 14.82
C LEU A 51 -9.20 -0.13 16.04
N ASP A 52 -8.67 0.30 17.19
CA ASP A 52 -8.66 -0.50 18.41
C ASP A 52 -10.00 -0.47 19.17
N ARG A 53 -10.78 0.61 19.04
CA ARG A 53 -11.95 0.88 19.89
C ARG A 53 -13.30 0.83 19.19
N ASP A 54 -13.34 0.97 17.86
CA ASP A 54 -14.56 1.02 17.08
C ASP A 54 -14.71 -0.25 16.22
N GLU A 55 -15.53 -1.19 16.69
CA GLU A 55 -15.75 -2.48 16.02
C GLU A 55 -16.29 -2.33 14.59
N VAL A 56 -17.12 -1.31 14.33
CA VAL A 56 -17.69 -1.06 13.00
C VAL A 56 -16.59 -0.59 12.05
N PHE A 57 -15.73 0.31 12.53
CA PHE A 57 -14.56 0.76 11.77
C PHE A 57 -13.61 -0.41 11.51
N GLN A 58 -13.26 -1.17 12.56
CA GLN A 58 -12.35 -2.32 12.48
C GLN A 58 -12.79 -3.36 11.46
N ARG A 59 -14.10 -3.64 11.37
CA ARG A 59 -14.65 -4.64 10.42
C ARG A 59 -14.29 -4.34 8.95
N TRP A 60 -14.19 -3.07 8.57
CA TRP A 60 -13.80 -2.69 7.20
C TRP A 60 -12.32 -2.94 6.90
N PHE A 61 -11.47 -2.97 7.93
CA PHE A 61 -10.03 -3.24 7.79
C PHE A 61 -9.68 -4.71 8.03
N ALA A 62 -10.55 -5.50 8.66
CA ALA A 62 -10.28 -6.90 9.00
C ALA A 62 -9.79 -7.76 7.82
N PRO A 63 -10.35 -7.67 6.58
CA PRO A 63 -9.82 -8.43 5.45
C PRO A 63 -8.39 -8.03 5.09
N LEU A 64 -8.07 -6.74 5.16
CA LEU A 64 -6.75 -6.20 4.86
C LEU A 64 -5.73 -6.62 5.93
N LEU A 65 -6.11 -6.58 7.21
CA LEU A 65 -5.27 -7.02 8.32
C LEU A 65 -4.95 -8.51 8.21
N ALA A 66 -5.96 -9.34 7.91
CA ALA A 66 -5.74 -10.77 7.68
C ALA A 66 -4.80 -11.05 6.49
N ASP A 67 -4.85 -10.22 5.45
CA ASP A 67 -3.91 -10.32 4.33
C ASP A 67 -2.49 -9.89 4.72
N ILE A 68 -2.34 -8.88 5.59
CA ILE A 68 -1.03 -8.48 6.14
C ILE A 68 -0.43 -9.63 6.96
N ASP A 69 -1.23 -10.28 7.81
CA ASP A 69 -0.76 -11.41 8.62
C ASP A 69 -0.28 -12.56 7.72
N ARG A 70 -1.05 -12.92 6.69
CA ARG A 70 -0.63 -13.93 5.70
C ARG A 70 0.66 -13.56 4.97
N LEU A 71 0.81 -12.29 4.61
CA LEU A 71 2.01 -11.80 3.94
C LEU A 71 3.23 -11.83 4.86
N ALA A 72 3.04 -11.60 6.17
CA ALA A 72 4.10 -11.69 7.16
C ALA A 72 4.57 -13.14 7.37
N GLU A 73 3.67 -14.11 7.26
CA GLU A 73 3.99 -15.54 7.32
C GLU A 73 4.73 -16.03 6.07
N ASP A 74 4.24 -15.71 4.87
CA ASP A 74 4.91 -16.03 3.61
C ASP A 74 4.63 -14.98 2.53
N THR A 75 5.62 -14.13 2.30
CA THR A 75 5.55 -13.09 1.28
C THR A 75 5.84 -13.62 -0.13
N ALA A 76 6.51 -14.77 -0.27
CA ALA A 76 7.06 -15.21 -1.56
C ALA A 76 6.00 -15.31 -2.68
N PRO A 77 4.78 -15.82 -2.43
CA PRO A 77 3.74 -15.91 -3.46
C PRO A 77 3.25 -14.53 -3.96
N ALA A 78 3.34 -13.50 -3.14
CA ALA A 78 2.85 -12.15 -3.44
C ALA A 78 3.95 -11.15 -3.84
N ALA A 79 5.23 -11.54 -3.75
CA ALA A 79 6.37 -10.65 -3.88
C ALA A 79 6.36 -9.80 -5.16
N SER A 80 6.09 -10.41 -6.32
CA SER A 80 6.03 -9.68 -7.60
C SER A 80 4.93 -8.60 -7.60
N ARG A 81 3.74 -8.94 -7.09
CA ARG A 81 2.61 -8.00 -7.02
C ARG A 81 2.90 -6.85 -6.03
N LEU A 82 3.54 -7.15 -4.90
CA LEU A 82 3.92 -6.12 -3.93
C LEU A 82 4.95 -5.16 -4.49
N ALA A 83 5.95 -5.66 -5.22
CA ALA A 83 6.94 -4.82 -5.90
C ALA A 83 6.27 -3.89 -6.93
N GLU A 84 5.31 -4.39 -7.72
CA GLU A 84 4.54 -3.58 -8.66
C GLU A 84 3.71 -2.50 -7.94
N LEU A 85 3.00 -2.86 -6.87
CA LEU A 85 2.21 -1.92 -6.08
C LEU A 85 3.10 -0.83 -5.45
N GLN A 86 4.26 -1.21 -4.92
CA GLN A 86 5.24 -0.28 -4.37
C GLN A 86 5.71 0.71 -5.44
N GLN A 87 6.03 0.25 -6.65
CA GLN A 87 6.46 1.13 -7.74
C GLN A 87 5.35 2.10 -8.18
N ILE A 88 4.10 1.65 -8.21
CA ILE A 88 2.95 2.51 -8.50
C ILE A 88 2.77 3.56 -7.40
N LEU A 89 2.93 3.18 -6.13
CA LEU A 89 2.85 4.11 -5.00
C LEU A 89 3.96 5.16 -5.04
N ILE A 90 5.20 4.79 -5.34
CA ILE A 90 6.31 5.73 -5.51
C ILE A 90 5.99 6.72 -6.63
N THR A 91 5.55 6.21 -7.79
CA THR A 91 5.12 7.05 -8.93
C THR A 91 4.02 8.04 -8.53
N LEU A 92 3.04 7.58 -7.75
CA LEU A 92 1.96 8.44 -7.26
C LEU A 92 2.47 9.51 -6.30
N ILE A 93 3.40 9.17 -5.40
CA ILE A 93 4.03 10.14 -4.49
C ILE A 93 4.76 11.21 -5.30
N ASP A 94 5.51 10.85 -6.35
CA ASP A 94 6.19 11.84 -7.20
C ASP A 94 5.22 12.80 -7.92
N VAL A 95 4.02 12.32 -8.28
CA VAL A 95 2.97 13.17 -8.84
C VAL A 95 2.39 14.13 -7.79
N LEU A 96 2.21 13.66 -6.56
CA LEU A 96 1.59 14.44 -5.48
C LEU A 96 2.55 15.40 -4.78
N ASP A 97 3.83 15.04 -4.69
CA ASP A 97 4.90 15.79 -4.02
C ASP A 97 6.14 15.87 -4.93
N PRO A 98 6.06 16.56 -6.07
CA PRO A 98 7.15 16.60 -7.05
C PRO A 98 8.45 17.17 -6.49
N LYS A 99 8.35 18.03 -5.48
CA LYS A 99 9.48 18.69 -4.81
C LYS A 99 10.01 17.90 -3.60
N ALA A 100 9.39 16.78 -3.25
CA ALA A 100 9.71 15.98 -2.07
C ALA A 100 9.73 16.80 -0.76
N GLU A 101 8.84 17.78 -0.64
CA GLU A 101 8.75 18.66 0.53
C GLU A 101 8.19 17.93 1.75
N ARG A 102 7.33 16.91 1.54
CA ARG A 102 6.69 16.16 2.62
C ARG A 102 7.44 14.88 2.97
N PHE A 103 8.03 14.21 1.99
CA PHE A 103 8.69 12.92 2.22
C PHE A 103 10.03 12.77 1.47
N PRO A 104 11.06 13.55 1.83
CA PRO A 104 12.36 13.52 1.17
C PRO A 104 13.04 12.13 1.20
N GLN A 105 12.89 11.40 2.32
CA GLN A 105 13.51 10.09 2.54
C GLN A 105 13.08 9.00 1.54
N PHE A 106 11.87 9.07 0.98
CA PHE A 106 11.41 8.04 0.03
C PHE A 106 12.09 8.17 -1.34
N ARG A 107 12.49 9.40 -1.71
CA ARG A 107 13.25 9.65 -2.93
C ARG A 107 14.71 9.21 -2.77
N GLU A 108 15.29 9.38 -1.58
CA GLU A 108 16.63 8.88 -1.27
C GLU A 108 16.70 7.35 -1.35
N LEU A 109 15.71 6.65 -0.81
CA LEU A 109 15.64 5.19 -0.85
C LEU A 109 15.42 4.64 -2.28
N ALA A 110 14.56 5.31 -3.07
CA ALA A 110 14.34 4.93 -4.47
C ALA A 110 15.59 5.15 -5.34
N ASN A 111 16.35 6.22 -5.08
CA ASN A 111 17.60 6.52 -5.77
C ASN A 111 18.77 5.64 -5.29
N ALA A 112 18.64 4.99 -4.13
CA ALA A 112 19.62 4.08 -3.57
C ALA A 112 19.43 2.63 -4.07
N THR A 113 19.73 2.33 -5.34
CA THR A 113 19.87 0.91 -5.79
C THR A 113 20.95 0.76 -6.86
N PRO A 114 21.66 -0.39 -6.96
CA PRO A 114 22.52 -1.05 -5.99
C PRO A 114 24.01 -0.84 -6.32
N SER A 115 24.89 -0.80 -5.31
CA SER A 115 26.33 -0.98 -5.57
C SER A 115 26.55 -2.34 -6.21
N THR A 116 27.01 -2.33 -7.46
CA THR A 116 27.54 -3.47 -8.21
C THR A 116 28.36 -4.36 -7.29
N ARG A 117 27.87 -5.56 -6.96
CA ARG A 117 28.76 -6.65 -6.53
C ARG A 117 29.62 -6.98 -7.74
N VAL A 118 30.80 -6.38 -7.78
CA VAL A 118 31.89 -6.82 -8.66
C VAL A 118 32.15 -8.28 -8.31
N ALA A 119 31.89 -9.16 -9.28
CA ALA A 119 32.28 -10.56 -9.19
C ALA A 119 33.81 -10.61 -9.11
N ASN A 120 34.34 -10.97 -7.94
CA ASN A 120 35.67 -11.52 -7.81
C ASN A 120 35.53 -13.03 -7.66
N HIS A 121 35.79 -13.76 -8.74
CA HIS A 121 36.51 -15.03 -8.72
C HIS A 121 37.08 -15.33 -10.11
#